data_AF-A0A7V9HJB2-F1
#
_entry.id   AF-A0A7V9HJB2-F1
#
_cell.length_a   1.000
_cell.length_b   1.000
_cell.length_c   1.000
_cell.angle_alpha   90.00
_cell.angle_beta   90.00
_cell.angle_gamma   90.00
#
_symmetry.space_group_name_H-M   'P 1'
#
loop_
_entity.id
_entity.type
_entity.pdbx_description
1 polymer ?
#
loop_
_entity_poly.entity_id
_entity_poly.type
_entity_poly.pdbx_seq_one_letter_code
_entity_poly.pdbx_strand_id
1 'polypeptide(L)'
;MTMSSGQAMETAPPAMTGVRGHLARSVSSATGRKILINLIAWILLSLALALLNDRFLTSENLTNVLRQIAAVATVGTAVNLLMIAGGLDLSIGGVVALSGCTAAILSNQLPLPVAFALATGLGALVGLLNGFLVEVVGINSVI
;
A
#
# COMPACT_ATOMS: atom_id res chain seq x y z
N MET A 1 22.73 -15.17 67.04
CA MET A 1 21.98 -16.44 66.99
C MET A 1 20.50 -16.11 66.91
N THR A 2 19.96 -16.09 65.70
CA THR A 2 18.55 -16.38 65.36
C THR A 2 18.51 -16.51 63.84
N MET A 3 18.01 -17.67 63.41
CA MET A 3 18.19 -18.24 62.08
C MET A 3 17.30 -17.58 61.04
N SER A 4 17.86 -17.41 59.84
CA SER A 4 17.17 -17.10 58.59
C SER A 4 16.18 -18.22 58.25
N SER A 5 14.88 -17.91 58.33
CA SER A 5 13.80 -18.78 57.87
C SER A 5 13.71 -18.72 56.35
N GLY A 6 13.82 -19.89 55.72
CA GLY A 6 13.81 -20.06 54.28
C GLY A 6 12.55 -19.56 53.61
N GLN A 7 12.71 -18.58 52.73
CA GLN A 7 11.78 -18.35 51.63
C GLN A 7 12.44 -18.87 50.36
N ALA A 8 12.18 -20.14 50.06
CA ALA A 8 12.35 -20.66 48.71
C ALA A 8 11.45 -19.81 47.80
N MET A 9 12.09 -18.96 47.00
CA MET A 9 11.43 -18.19 45.95
C MET A 9 11.05 -19.16 44.84
N GLU A 10 9.91 -19.83 45.01
CA GLU A 10 9.23 -20.58 43.96
C GLU A 10 8.70 -19.57 42.93
N THR A 11 9.56 -19.15 42.01
CA THR A 11 9.13 -18.40 40.83
C THR A 11 8.49 -19.39 39.86
N ALA A 12 7.16 -19.51 39.93
CA ALA A 12 6.38 -20.17 38.90
C ALA A 12 6.72 -19.57 37.51
N PRO A 13 6.91 -20.38 36.46
CA PRO A 13 7.18 -19.86 35.13
C PRO A 13 5.99 -19.02 34.62
N PRO A 14 6.23 -17.94 33.85
CA PRO A 14 5.17 -17.10 33.33
C PRO A 14 4.21 -17.94 32.49
N ALA A 15 2.91 -17.89 32.84
CA ALA A 15 1.87 -18.54 32.07
C ALA A 15 1.94 -18.05 30.62
N MET A 16 2.28 -18.94 29.69
CA MET A 16 2.23 -18.67 28.26
C MET A 16 0.77 -18.44 27.86
N THR A 17 0.31 -17.20 27.95
CA THR A 17 -1.02 -16.79 27.49
C THR A 17 -1.10 -17.02 25.98
N GLY A 18 -1.90 -18.01 25.61
CA GLY A 18 -1.97 -18.51 24.26
C GLY A 18 -2.27 -17.43 23.23
N VAL A 19 -1.52 -17.46 22.13
CA VAL A 19 -1.68 -16.68 20.88
C VAL A 19 -3.16 -16.58 20.43
N ARG A 20 -3.99 -17.57 20.77
CA ARG A 20 -5.44 -17.61 20.50
C ARG A 20 -6.23 -16.44 21.13
N GLY A 21 -5.78 -15.91 22.27
CA GLY A 21 -6.45 -14.79 22.96
C GLY A 21 -6.29 -13.44 22.26
N HIS A 22 -5.16 -13.21 21.59
CA HIS A 22 -4.90 -11.94 20.89
C HIS A 22 -5.72 -11.80 19.61
N LEU A 23 -5.96 -12.92 18.89
CA LEU A 23 -6.81 -12.95 17.70
C LEU A 23 -8.29 -12.70 18.04
N ALA A 24 -8.81 -13.32 19.10
CA ALA A 24 -10.20 -13.14 19.53
C ALA A 24 -10.50 -11.70 20.03
N ARG A 25 -9.52 -11.06 20.68
CA ARG A 25 -9.64 -9.69 21.21
C ARG A 25 -9.52 -8.60 20.14
N SER A 26 -8.80 -8.89 19.06
CA SER A 26 -8.69 -7.99 17.90
C SER A 26 -10.03 -7.83 17.17
N VAL A 27 -10.80 -8.93 17.05
CA VAL A 27 -12.13 -8.93 16.41
C VAL A 27 -13.20 -8.28 17.30
N SER A 28 -13.12 -8.41 18.63
CA SER A 28 -14.05 -7.75 19.57
C SER A 28 -13.74 -6.28 19.83
N SER A 29 -12.68 -5.72 19.22
CA SER A 29 -12.33 -4.31 19.34
C SER A 29 -13.27 -3.45 18.48
N ALA A 30 -13.49 -2.18 18.87
CA ALA A 30 -14.29 -1.24 18.08
C ALA A 30 -13.80 -1.12 16.62
N THR A 31 -12.52 -1.39 16.37
CA THR A 31 -11.89 -1.44 15.04
C THR A 31 -12.31 -2.68 14.26
N GLY A 32 -12.34 -3.86 14.88
CA GLY A 32 -12.80 -5.10 14.24
C GLY A 32 -14.24 -5.00 13.74
N ARG A 33 -15.12 -4.38 14.54
CA ARG A 33 -16.51 -4.10 14.13
C ARG A 33 -16.60 -3.13 12.94
N LYS A 34 -15.78 -2.08 12.90
CA LYS A 34 -15.75 -1.13 11.77
C LYS A 34 -15.29 -1.80 10.48
N ILE A 35 -14.27 -2.66 10.56
CA ILE A 35 -13.79 -3.43 9.40
C ILE A 35 -14.91 -4.33 8.87
N LEU A 36 -15.62 -5.05 9.75
CA LEU A 36 -16.75 -5.90 9.36
C LEU A 36 -17.87 -5.09 8.67
N ILE A 37 -18.25 -3.93 9.23
CA ILE A 37 -19.25 -3.05 8.63
C ILE A 37 -18.81 -2.60 7.24
N ASN A 38 -17.56 -2.18 7.08
CA ASN A 38 -17.03 -1.74 5.78
C ASN A 38 -17.01 -2.86 4.75
N LEU A 39 -16.62 -4.08 5.15
CA LEU A 39 -16.63 -5.25 4.26
C LEU A 39 -18.05 -5.61 3.84
N ILE A 40 -19.01 -5.62 4.78
CA ILE A 40 -20.42 -5.87 4.49
C ILE A 40 -20.97 -4.80 3.54
N ALA A 41 -20.70 -3.52 3.81
CA ALA A 41 -21.12 -2.42 2.95
C ALA A 41 -20.54 -2.54 1.53
N TRP A 42 -19.26 -2.88 1.41
CA TRP A 42 -18.60 -3.09 0.12
C TRP A 42 -19.22 -4.25 -0.67
N ILE A 43 -19.51 -5.38 -0.01
CA ILE A 43 -20.16 -6.54 -0.64
C ILE A 43 -21.58 -6.17 -1.09
N LEU A 44 -22.37 -5.54 -0.22
CA LEU A 44 -23.75 -5.15 -0.55
C LEU A 44 -23.79 -4.16 -1.70
N LEU A 45 -22.90 -3.16 -1.72
CA LEU A 45 -22.79 -2.22 -2.82
C LEU A 45 -22.38 -2.92 -4.12
N SER A 46 -21.40 -3.83 -4.06
CA SER A 46 -20.96 -4.60 -5.23
C SER A 46 -22.07 -5.46 -5.80
N LEU A 47 -22.86 -6.11 -4.94
CA LEU A 47 -24.01 -6.91 -5.35
C LEU A 47 -25.12 -6.04 -5.96
N ALA A 48 -25.42 -4.89 -5.34
CA ALA A 48 -26.37 -3.94 -5.89
C ALA A 48 -25.95 -3.46 -7.29
N LEU A 49 -24.68 -3.06 -7.46
CA LEU A 49 -24.16 -2.63 -8.77
C LEU A 49 -24.14 -3.77 -9.80
N ALA A 50 -23.85 -5.00 -9.38
CA ALA A 50 -23.91 -6.17 -10.25
C ALA A 50 -25.32 -6.45 -10.78
N LEU A 51 -26.35 -6.16 -9.98
CA LEU A 51 -27.75 -6.36 -10.37
C LEU A 51 -28.34 -5.17 -11.15
N LEU A 52 -27.90 -3.95 -10.85
CA LEU A 52 -28.43 -2.73 -11.46
C LEU A 52 -27.70 -2.32 -12.74
N ASN A 53 -26.49 -2.85 -13.00
CA ASN A 53 -25.68 -2.48 -14.15
C ASN A 53 -25.02 -3.70 -14.79
N ASP A 54 -25.50 -4.03 -16.00
CA ASP A 54 -25.00 -5.16 -16.80
C ASP A 54 -23.49 -5.06 -17.10
N ARG A 55 -22.90 -3.86 -17.08
CA ARG A 55 -21.47 -3.64 -17.35
C ARG A 55 -20.59 -3.93 -16.14
N PHE A 56 -21.14 -3.96 -14.92
CA PHE A 56 -20.33 -4.03 -13.70
C PHE A 56 -19.47 -5.29 -13.60
N LEU A 57 -20.05 -6.47 -13.89
CA LEU A 57 -19.32 -7.76 -13.85
C LEU A 57 -18.72 -8.18 -15.21
N THR A 58 -18.67 -7.29 -16.19
CA THR A 58 -18.04 -7.62 -17.48
C THR A 58 -16.53 -7.80 -17.32
N SER A 59 -15.95 -8.69 -18.12
CA SER A 59 -14.50 -8.91 -18.16
C SER A 59 -13.73 -7.63 -18.48
N GLU A 60 -14.28 -6.77 -19.33
CA GLU A 60 -13.72 -5.46 -19.65
C GLU A 60 -13.67 -4.56 -18.42
N ASN A 61 -14.80 -4.36 -17.72
CA ASN A 61 -14.84 -3.52 -16.52
C ASN A 61 -13.95 -4.09 -15.41
N LEU A 62 -13.99 -5.40 -15.18
CA LEU A 62 -13.17 -6.04 -14.15
C LEU A 62 -11.69 -5.92 -14.48
N THR A 63 -11.29 -6.11 -15.73
CA THR A 63 -9.90 -5.92 -16.17
C THR A 63 -9.48 -4.46 -16.05
N ASN A 64 -10.35 -3.50 -16.36
CA ASN A 64 -10.07 -2.08 -16.21
C ASN A 64 -9.90 -1.67 -14.75
N VAL A 65 -10.73 -2.18 -13.85
CA VAL A 65 -10.59 -1.99 -12.40
C VAL A 65 -9.31 -2.63 -11.89
N LEU A 66 -9.02 -3.87 -12.27
CA LEU A 66 -7.78 -4.56 -11.87
C LEU A 66 -6.53 -3.86 -12.39
N ARG A 67 -6.54 -3.32 -13.61
CA ARG A 67 -5.44 -2.50 -14.16
C ARG A 67 -5.22 -1.22 -13.34
N GLN A 68 -6.29 -0.54 -12.94
CA GLN A 68 -6.21 0.63 -12.08
C GLN A 68 -5.65 0.28 -10.69
N ILE A 69 -6.14 -0.79 -10.07
CA ILE A 69 -5.64 -1.28 -8.78
C ILE A 69 -4.17 -1.67 -8.88
N ALA A 70 -3.77 -2.39 -9.94
CA ALA A 70 -2.39 -2.79 -10.15
C ALA A 70 -1.46 -1.58 -10.24
N ALA A 71 -1.83 -0.55 -11.00
CA ALA A 71 -1.04 0.68 -11.11
C ALA A 71 -0.86 1.38 -9.74
N VAL A 72 -1.96 1.55 -8.98
CA VAL A 72 -1.91 2.16 -7.64
C VAL A 72 -1.11 1.32 -6.66
N ALA A 73 -1.27 -0.01 -6.68
CA ALA A 73 -0.54 -0.92 -5.81
C ALA A 73 0.97 -0.89 -6.11
N THR A 74 1.38 -0.86 -7.38
CA THR A 74 2.79 -0.76 -7.77
C THR A 74 3.42 0.52 -7.21
N VAL A 75 2.79 1.69 -7.43
CA VAL A 75 3.29 2.96 -6.87
C VAL A 75 3.27 2.95 -5.34
N GLY A 76 2.19 2.44 -4.74
CA GLY A 76 2.04 2.32 -3.30
C GLY A 76 3.14 1.48 -2.66
N THR A 77 3.55 0.37 -3.27
CA THR A 77 4.67 -0.44 -2.76
C THR A 77 5.99 0.32 -2.78
N ALA A 78 6.26 1.13 -3.81
CA ALA A 78 7.46 1.96 -3.86
C ALA A 78 7.48 3.02 -2.75
N VAL A 79 6.36 3.72 -2.53
CA VAL A 79 6.19 4.67 -1.42
C VAL A 79 6.36 3.97 -0.07
N ASN A 80 5.82 2.76 0.07
CA ASN A 80 5.88 2.01 1.33
C ASN A 80 7.33 1.62 1.71
N LEU A 81 8.16 1.25 0.72
CA LEU A 81 9.59 1.01 0.95
C LEU A 81 10.29 2.26 1.47
N LEU A 82 9.91 3.43 0.96
CA LEU A 82 10.50 4.69 1.38
C LEU A 82 10.08 5.08 2.79
N MET A 83 8.82 4.86 3.14
CA MET A 83 8.33 5.05 4.51
C MET A 83 9.08 4.18 5.51
N ILE A 84 9.42 2.93 5.12
CA ILE A 84 10.24 2.04 5.97
C ILE A 84 11.65 2.60 6.15
N ALA A 85 12.22 3.22 5.11
CA ALA A 85 13.51 3.90 5.19
C ALA A 85 13.47 5.22 5.98
N GLY A 86 12.28 5.67 6.43
CA GLY A 86 12.08 6.92 7.17
C GLY A 86 11.91 8.16 6.28
N GLY A 87 11.80 7.98 4.96
CA GLY A 87 11.55 9.05 3.99
C GLY A 87 10.07 9.18 3.62
N LEU A 88 9.60 10.42 3.46
CA LEU A 88 8.29 10.73 2.89
C LEU A 88 8.50 11.45 1.55
N ASP A 89 8.61 10.70 0.47
CA ASP A 89 8.74 11.26 -0.88
C ASP A 89 7.41 11.20 -1.62
N LEU A 90 6.75 12.35 -1.71
CA LEU A 90 5.51 12.51 -2.46
C LEU A 90 5.75 12.84 -3.93
N SER A 91 6.99 13.17 -4.31
CA SER A 91 7.34 13.56 -5.69
C SER A 91 7.16 12.44 -6.71
N ILE A 92 7.12 11.18 -6.26
CA ILE A 92 6.84 10.02 -7.11
C ILE A 92 5.49 10.15 -7.84
N GLY A 93 4.52 10.85 -7.25
CA GLY A 93 3.25 11.16 -7.92
C GLY A 93 3.45 12.03 -9.17
N GLY A 94 4.35 13.03 -9.08
CA GLY A 94 4.73 13.87 -10.21
C GLY A 94 5.47 13.10 -11.30
N VAL A 95 6.39 12.20 -10.93
CA VAL A 95 7.12 11.35 -11.89
C VAL A 95 6.18 10.40 -12.63
N VAL A 96 5.22 9.79 -11.91
CA VAL A 96 4.19 8.92 -12.51
C VAL A 96 3.30 9.71 -13.47
N ALA A 97 2.86 10.92 -13.07
CA ALA A 97 2.04 11.78 -13.92
C ALA A 97 2.80 12.21 -15.19
N LEU A 98 4.06 12.63 -15.05
CA LEU A 98 4.93 13.00 -16.17
C LEU A 98 5.11 11.85 -17.16
N SER A 99 5.45 10.65 -16.65
CA SER A 99 5.61 9.45 -17.48
C SER A 99 4.30 9.08 -18.19
N GLY A 100 3.16 9.07 -17.47
CA GLY A 100 1.85 8.77 -18.04
C GLY A 100 1.40 9.76 -19.13
N CYS A 101 1.53 11.06 -18.87
CA CYS A 101 1.21 12.11 -19.85
C CYS A 101 2.12 12.02 -21.07
N THR A 102 3.41 11.76 -20.88
CA THR A 102 4.36 11.58 -21.98
C THR A 102 3.99 10.36 -22.82
N ALA A 103 3.65 9.23 -22.20
CA ALA A 103 3.20 8.04 -22.91
C ALA A 103 1.93 8.31 -23.72
N ALA A 104 0.97 9.04 -23.16
CA ALA A 104 -0.28 9.40 -23.83
C ALA A 104 -0.08 10.36 -25.01
N ILE A 105 0.84 11.31 -24.90
CA ILE A 105 1.17 12.23 -26.01
C ILE A 105 1.89 11.46 -27.13
N LEU A 106 2.90 10.66 -26.77
CA LEU A 106 3.72 9.94 -27.74
C LEU A 106 2.98 8.79 -28.43
N SER A 107 2.00 8.16 -27.77
CA SER A 107 1.22 7.07 -28.38
C SER A 107 0.37 7.51 -29.57
N ASN A 108 0.10 8.82 -29.70
CA ASN A 108 -0.59 9.38 -30.86
C ASN A 108 0.34 9.58 -32.08
N GLN A 109 1.66 9.57 -31.88
CA GLN A 109 2.65 9.91 -32.92
C GLN A 109 3.62 8.76 -33.23
N LEU A 110 3.83 7.86 -32.28
CA LEU A 110 4.81 6.77 -32.35
C LEU A 110 4.14 5.41 -32.10
N PRO A 111 4.74 4.31 -32.58
CA PRO A 111 4.32 2.96 -32.21
C PRO A 111 4.30 2.80 -30.70
N LEU A 112 3.26 2.12 -30.19
CA LEU A 112 3.02 1.96 -28.75
C LEU A 112 4.25 1.48 -27.94
N PRO A 113 5.05 0.51 -28.41
CA PRO A 113 6.25 0.07 -27.68
C PRO A 113 7.31 1.16 -27.55
N VAL A 114 7.46 2.01 -28.57
CA VAL A 114 8.45 3.10 -28.60
C VAL A 114 7.99 4.24 -27.67
N ALA A 115 6.72 4.63 -27.76
CA ALA A 115 6.13 5.62 -26.87
C ALA A 115 6.27 5.21 -25.40
N PHE A 116 6.00 3.94 -25.08
CA PHE A 116 6.13 3.39 -23.73
C PHE A 116 7.59 3.40 -23.24
N ALA A 117 8.54 2.95 -24.07
CA ALA A 117 9.95 2.93 -23.72
C ALA A 117 10.50 4.34 -23.46
N LEU A 118 10.15 5.32 -24.30
CA LEU A 118 10.58 6.71 -24.13
C LEU A 118 9.98 7.34 -22.87
N ALA A 119 8.68 7.15 -22.64
CA ALA A 119 8.00 7.70 -21.47
C ALA A 119 8.54 7.10 -20.16
N THR A 120 8.75 5.78 -20.13
CA THR A 120 9.31 5.08 -18.97
C THR A 120 10.78 5.46 -18.76
N GLY A 121 11.56 5.60 -19.83
CA GLY A 121 12.94 6.07 -19.76
C GLY A 121 13.05 7.49 -19.19
N LEU A 122 12.17 8.40 -19.61
CA LEU A 122 12.08 9.74 -19.05
C LEU A 122 11.70 9.71 -17.56
N GLY A 123 10.68 8.93 -17.19
CA GLY A 123 10.28 8.75 -15.80
C GLY A 123 11.39 8.20 -14.92
N ALA A 124 12.14 7.21 -15.41
CA ALA A 124 13.29 6.64 -14.70
C ALA A 124 14.41 7.67 -14.50
N LEU A 125 14.72 8.48 -15.53
CA LEU A 125 15.74 9.51 -15.45
C LEU A 125 15.37 10.60 -14.44
N VAL A 126 14.13 11.09 -14.47
CA VAL A 126 13.64 12.10 -13.52
C VAL A 126 13.57 11.52 -12.10
N GLY A 127 13.10 10.28 -11.95
CA GLY A 127 13.05 9.59 -10.66
C GLY A 127 14.43 9.39 -10.04
N LEU A 128 15.44 9.02 -10.83
CA LEU A 128 16.83 8.91 -10.37
C LEU A 128 17.38 10.26 -9.93
N LEU A 129 17.14 11.30 -10.73
CA LEU A 129 17.58 12.66 -10.37
C LEU A 129 16.93 13.10 -9.06
N ASN A 130 15.62 12.87 -8.91
CA ASN A 130 14.89 13.22 -7.70
C ASN A 130 15.41 12.44 -6.47
N GLY A 131 15.59 11.13 -6.59
CA GLY A 131 16.16 10.30 -5.53
C GLY A 131 17.56 10.78 -5.11
N PHE A 132 18.41 11.17 -6.07
CA PHE A 132 19.71 11.76 -5.78
C PHE A 132 19.60 13.10 -5.03
N LEU A 133 18.72 13.99 -5.47
CA LEU A 133 18.52 15.31 -4.84
C LEU A 133 17.98 15.18 -3.40
N VAL A 134 17.09 14.23 -3.16
CA VAL A 134 16.51 14.01 -1.84
C VAL A 134 17.52 13.35 -0.91
N GLU A 135 18.13 12.23 -1.33
CA GLU A 135 18.97 11.41 -0.46
C GLU A 135 20.37 12.01 -0.25
N VAL A 136 20.96 12.61 -1.29
CA VAL A 136 22.34 13.12 -1.24
C VAL A 136 22.40 14.61 -0.96
N VAL A 137 21.55 15.40 -1.63
CA VAL A 137 21.57 16.87 -1.48
C VAL A 137 20.73 17.32 -0.29
N GLY A 138 19.81 16.49 0.21
CA GLY A 138 18.97 16.82 1.36
C GLY A 138 17.88 17.84 1.03
N ILE A 139 17.47 17.93 -0.23
CA ILE A 139 16.31 18.74 -0.62
C ILE A 139 15.05 18.05 -0.10
N ASN A 140 14.12 18.84 0.44
CA ASN A 140 12.85 18.30 0.90
C ASN A 140 12.12 17.60 -0.26
N SER A 141 11.76 16.33 -0.06
CA SER A 141 11.04 15.48 -1.01
C SER A 141 9.53 15.72 -1.03
N VAL A 142 9.05 16.55 -0.11
CA VAL A 142 7.67 17.04 -0.13
C VAL A 142 7.61 18.14 -1.19
N ILE A 143 7.18 17.75 -2.39
CA ILE A 143 6.64 18.68 -3.40
C ILE A 143 5.21 19.08 -3.04
#